data_AF-A0A8J9TPE1-F1
#
_entry.id   AF-A0A8J9TPE1-F1
#
_cell.length_a   1.000
_cell.length_b   1.000
_cell.length_c   1.000
_cell.angle_alpha   90.00
_cell.angle_beta   90.00
_cell.angle_gamma   90.00
#
_symmetry.space_group_name_H-M   'P 1'
#
loop_
_entity.id
_entity.type
_entity.pdbx_description
1 polymer ?
#
loop_
_entity_poly.entity_id
_entity_poly.type
_entity_poly.pdbx_seq_one_letter_code
_entity_poly.pdbx_strand_id
1 'polypeptide(L)' 'YRVLNVSKDATKNEIRQSYRSLCLKYHPDKNVNRSGVEKRASEERFKQIQKAYALVGDIEARKQYD' A
#
# COMPACT_ATOMS: atom_id res chain seq x y z
N TYR A 1 -3.77 -6.20 5.28
CA TYR A 1 -5.16 -5.72 5.07
C TYR A 1 -5.33 -4.24 5.41
N ARG A 2 -5.20 -3.83 6.68
CA ARG A 2 -5.47 -2.45 7.13
C ARG A 2 -4.62 -1.35 6.45
N VAL A 3 -3.35 -1.62 6.15
CA VAL A 3 -2.43 -0.68 5.48
C VAL A 3 -2.80 -0.44 4.01
N LEU A 4 -3.19 -1.51 3.31
CA LEU A 4 -3.67 -1.45 1.92
C LEU A 4 -5.16 -1.07 1.82
N ASN A 5 -5.82 -0.89 2.97
CA ASN A 5 -7.26 -0.65 3.09
C ASN A 5 -8.09 -1.67 2.28
N VAL A 6 -7.64 -2.93 2.30
CA VAL A 6 -8.27 -4.04 1.58
C VAL A 6 -8.78 -5.07 2.57
N SER A 7 -9.90 -5.70 2.22
CA SER A 7 -10.53 -6.74 3.01
C SER A 7 -9.64 -7.98 3.11
N LYS A 8 -9.84 -8.80 4.16
CA LYS A 8 -9.10 -10.07 4.32
C LYS A 8 -9.34 -11.04 3.16
N ASP A 9 -10.50 -10.95 2.54
CA ASP A 9 -10.91 -11.70 1.36
C ASP A 9 -10.52 -11.04 0.02
N ALA A 10 -9.93 -9.84 0.05
CA ALA A 10 -9.72 -9.05 -1.16
C ALA A 10 -8.90 -9.82 -2.20
N THR A 11 -9.37 -9.88 -3.43
CA THR A 11 -8.67 -10.64 -4.48
C THR A 11 -7.35 -9.97 -4.87
N LYS A 12 -6.42 -10.71 -5.52
CA LYS A 12 -5.18 -10.13 -6.08
C LYS A 12 -5.44 -8.86 -6.89
N ASN A 13 -6.56 -8.82 -7.62
CA ASN A 13 -6.95 -7.69 -8.43
C ASN A 13 -7.29 -6.45 -7.59
N GLU A 14 -8.11 -6.61 -6.53
CA GLU A 14 -8.44 -5.55 -5.58
C GLU A 14 -7.19 -5.03 -4.85
N ILE A 15 -6.30 -5.93 -4.41
CA ILE A 15 -5.04 -5.55 -3.76
C ILE A 15 -4.21 -4.70 -4.72
N ARG A 16 -4.11 -5.09 -5.99
CA ARG A 16 -3.35 -4.34 -7.01
C ARG A 16 -3.99 -2.99 -7.32
N GLN A 17 -5.30 -2.92 -7.35
CA GLN A 17 -6.06 -1.70 -7.60
C GLN A 17 -5.94 -0.72 -6.42
N SER A 18 -6.08 -1.21 -5.18
CA SER A 18 -5.91 -0.42 -3.96
C SER A 18 -4.46 0.06 -3.81
N TYR A 19 -3.47 -0.79 -4.09
CA TYR A 19 -2.06 -0.42 -4.14
C TYR A 19 -1.81 0.73 -5.12
N ARG A 20 -2.34 0.67 -6.34
CA ARG A 20 -2.23 1.76 -7.33
C ARG A 20 -2.86 3.05 -6.82
N SER A 21 -4.07 3.00 -6.25
CA SER A 21 -4.75 4.17 -5.68
C SER A 21 -3.96 4.79 -4.53
N LEU A 22 -3.40 3.96 -3.65
CA LEU A 22 -2.60 4.43 -2.51
C LEU A 22 -1.25 4.99 -2.96
N CYS A 23 -0.58 4.38 -3.93
CA CYS A 23 0.63 4.91 -4.55
C CYS A 23 0.40 6.29 -5.14
N LEU A 24 -0.71 6.50 -5.87
CA LEU A 24 -1.08 7.81 -6.41
C LEU A 24 -1.38 8.84 -5.33
N LYS A 25 -1.98 8.41 -4.20
CA LYS A 25 -2.33 9.28 -3.08
C LYS A 25 -1.11 9.73 -2.27
N TYR A 26 -0.15 8.83 -2.06
CA TYR A 26 1.08 9.08 -1.30
C TYR A 26 2.30 9.35 -2.18
N HIS A 27 2.11 9.50 -3.50
CA HIS A 27 3.23 9.69 -4.42
C HIS A 27 4.02 10.96 -4.07
N PRO A 28 5.35 10.91 -3.99
CA PRO A 28 6.17 12.08 -3.66
C PRO A 28 5.99 13.21 -4.69
N ASP A 29 5.73 12.87 -5.96
CA ASP A 29 5.46 13.82 -7.07
C ASP A 29 4.15 14.63 -6.89
N LYS A 30 3.08 14.00 -6.38
CA LYS A 30 1.84 14.74 -6.04
C LYS A 30 1.92 15.47 -4.71
N ASN A 31 2.86 15.07 -3.86
CA ASN A 31 3.09 15.65 -2.54
C ASN A 31 4.34 16.55 -2.51
N VAL A 32 4.83 17.03 -3.67
CA VAL A 32 5.99 17.94 -3.75
C VAL A 32 5.75 19.24 -3.00
N ASN A 33 4.48 19.67 -2.93
CA ASN A 33 4.05 20.92 -2.30
C ASN A 33 3.70 20.74 -0.81
N ARG A 34 3.88 19.53 -0.25
CA ARG A 34 3.58 19.26 1.16
C ARG A 34 4.77 19.55 2.06
N SER A 35 4.47 19.96 3.28
CA SER A 35 5.49 20.34 4.27
C SER A 35 6.41 19.17 4.60
N GLY A 36 7.65 19.41 5.03
CA GLY A 36 8.68 18.38 5.19
C GLY A 36 8.28 17.19 6.09
N VAL A 37 7.36 17.41 7.03
CA VAL A 37 6.78 16.38 7.90
C VAL A 37 5.81 15.46 7.13
N GLU A 38 4.97 16.02 6.27
CA GLU A 38 4.02 15.26 5.46
C GLU A 38 4.70 14.44 4.37
N LYS A 39 5.84 14.94 3.86
CA LYS A 39 6.68 14.22 2.90
C LYS A 39 7.22 12.92 3.52
N ARG A 40 7.79 13.01 4.72
CA ARG A 40 8.22 11.84 5.50
C ARG A 40 7.07 10.89 5.80
N ALA A 41 5.93 11.41 6.24
CA ALA A 41 4.75 10.59 6.52
C ALA A 41 4.22 9.86 5.27
N SER A 42 4.28 10.50 4.10
CA SER A 42 3.86 9.90 2.82
C SER A 42 4.84 8.81 2.38
N GLU A 43 6.15 9.06 2.52
CA GLU A 43 7.19 8.08 2.21
C GLU A 43 7.12 6.85 3.13
N GLU A 44 6.87 7.07 4.42
CA GLU A 44 6.71 5.99 5.40
C GLU A 44 5.46 5.15 5.13
N ARG A 45 4.32 5.80 4.81
CA ARG A 45 3.11 5.10 4.35
C ARG A 45 3.37 4.33 3.07
N PHE A 46 4.09 4.91 2.11
CA PHE A 46 4.42 4.25 0.85
C PHE A 46 5.24 2.97 1.08
N LYS A 47 6.26 3.02 1.95
CA LYS A 47 7.02 1.84 2.37
C LYS A 47 6.14 0.79 3.03
N GLN A 48 5.22 1.18 3.92
CA GLN A 48 4.28 0.24 4.54
C GLN A 48 3.36 -0.41 3.51
N ILE A 49 2.86 0.36 2.54
CA ILE A 49 2.01 -0.13 1.45
C ILE A 49 2.76 -1.15 0.58
N GLN A 50 4.02 -0.89 0.23
CA GLN A 50 4.87 -1.86 -0.48
C GLN A 50 5.11 -3.14 0.32
N LYS A 51 5.46 -3.03 1.61
CA LYS A 51 5.63 -4.22 2.48
C LYS A 51 4.34 -5.03 2.58
N ALA A 52 3.21 -4.35 2.78
CA ALA A 52 1.93 -5.01 2.84
C ALA A 52 1.61 -5.71 1.50
N TYR A 53 1.88 -5.07 0.37
CA TYR A 53 1.67 -5.66 -0.95
C TYR A 53 2.57 -6.88 -1.19
N ALA A 54 3.82 -6.84 -0.73
CA ALA A 54 4.72 -7.99 -0.81
C ALA A 54 4.22 -9.18 0.03
N LEU A 55 3.58 -8.92 1.17
CA LEU A 55 3.03 -9.96 2.07
C LEU A 55 1.71 -10.55 1.58
N VAL A 56 0.74 -9.71 1.18
CA VAL A 56 -0.61 -10.19 0.78
C VAL A 56 -0.82 -10.32 -0.74
N GLY A 57 0.08 -9.75 -1.54
CA GLY A 57 -0.01 -9.78 -3.00
C GLY A 57 0.42 -11.10 -3.61
N ASP A 58 1.21 -11.91 -2.89
CA ASP A 58 1.57 -13.24 -3.33
C ASP A 58 0.55 -14.28 -2.87
N ILE A 59 0.03 -15.09 -3.80
CA ILE A 59 -0.99 -16.11 -3.49
C ILE A 59 -0.40 -17.19 -2.59
N GLU A 60 0.91 -17.47 -2.74
CA GLU A 60 1.61 -18.48 -1.95
C GLU A 60 1.85 -18.01 -0.51
N ALA A 61 2.22 -16.73 -0.32
CA ALA A 61 2.38 -16.14 1.01
C ALA A 61 1.05 -16.09 1.79
N ARG A 62 -0.07 -15.94 1.08
CA ARG A 62 -1.41 -15.89 1.68
C ARG A 62 -1.87 -17.24 2.21
N LYS A 63 -1.50 -18.35 1.55
CA LYS A 63 -1.73 -19.72 2.05
C LYS A 63 -0.90 -20.06 3.29
N GLN A 64 0.22 -19.36 3.51
CA GLN A 64 1.10 -19.57 4.66
C GLN A 64 0.68 -18.75 5.89
N TYR A 65 -0.22 -17.78 5.71
CA TYR A 65 -0.67 -16.84 6.74
C TYR A 65 -2.16 -16.97 7.09
N ASP A 66 -2.91 -17.81 6.37
CA ASP A 66 -4.29 -18.19 6.72
C ASP A 66 -4.32 -19.32 7.75
#